data_AF-A0A0X3PTR0-F1
#
_entry.id   AF-A0A0X3PTR0-F1
#
_cell.length_a   1.000
_cell.length_b   1.000
_cell.length_c   1.000
_cell.angle_alpha   90.00
_cell.angle_beta   90.00
_cell.angle_gamma   90.00
#
_symmetry.space_group_name_H-M   'P 1'
#
loop_
_entity.id
_entity.type
_entity.pdbx_description
1 polymer ?
#
loop_
_entity_poly.entity_id
_entity_poly.type
_entity_poly.pdbx_seq_one_letter_code
_entity_poly.pdbx_strand_id
1 'polypeptide(L)'
;MLRSLPWRRLGLTVRWANQEYKREFPPELAPPIHMPIAYGPIETPKNFNSPFVPPPLMADHLCQLCLKPFDESSDVTYLSLHCPLRCPLGVWHVVCLARHLTSDAAKRPLSTIRAEEPSKPQLLPLDGICPACERAEFLWPELLASQQPGTFK
;
A
#
# COMPACT_ATOMS: atom_id res chain seq x y z
N MET A 1 1.77 10.05 18.76
CA MET A 1 0.98 10.29 17.54
C MET A 1 1.19 9.20 16.48
N LEU A 2 2.41 8.93 16.01
CA LEU A 2 2.66 7.98 14.91
C LEU A 2 2.20 6.53 15.19
N ARG A 3 2.12 6.14 16.46
CA ARG A 3 1.65 4.82 16.91
C ARG A 3 0.15 4.74 17.19
N SER A 4 -0.60 5.85 17.13
CA SER A 4 -2.05 5.88 17.34
C SER A 4 -2.80 5.87 16.01
N LEU A 5 -4.07 5.46 16.04
CA LEU A 5 -4.96 5.70 14.89
C LEU A 5 -5.21 7.22 14.74
N PRO A 6 -5.42 7.71 13.50
CA PRO A 6 -5.39 6.98 12.24
C PRO A 6 -3.97 6.71 11.70
N TRP A 7 -2.96 7.42 12.21
CA TRP A 7 -1.60 7.50 11.68
C TRP A 7 -0.88 6.17 11.51
N ARG A 8 -1.05 5.25 12.45
CA ARG A 8 -0.35 3.95 12.49
C ARG A 8 -0.64 3.00 11.32
N ARG A 9 -1.53 3.37 10.39
CA ARG A 9 -1.90 2.56 9.21
C ARG A 9 -1.70 3.32 7.90
N LEU A 10 -1.16 4.52 7.97
CA LEU A 10 -0.79 5.29 6.80
C LEU A 10 0.65 4.95 6.42
N GLY A 11 0.91 4.88 5.12
CA GLY A 11 2.27 4.74 4.58
C GLY A 11 3.04 6.04 4.67
N LEU A 12 3.42 6.41 5.89
CA LEU A 12 4.17 7.63 6.13
C LEU A 12 5.67 7.34 6.12
N THR A 13 6.44 8.38 5.85
CA THR A 13 7.88 8.41 6.04
C THR A 13 8.19 9.56 6.97
N VAL A 14 8.93 9.30 8.05
CA VAL A 14 9.41 10.36 8.94
C VAL A 14 10.73 10.88 8.38
N ARG A 15 10.74 12.11 7.86
CA ARG A 15 11.96 12.68 7.26
C ARG A 15 12.52 13.82 8.10
N TRP A 16 13.79 13.73 8.46
CA TRP A 16 14.55 14.85 9.01
C TRP A 16 15.09 15.71 7.86
N ALA A 17 14.36 16.78 7.52
CA ALA A 17 14.73 17.67 6.42
C ALA A 17 16.06 18.40 6.65
N ASN A 18 16.32 18.78 7.90
CA ASN A 18 17.61 19.27 8.37
C ASN A 18 18.09 18.38 9.53
N GLN A 19 19.29 17.84 9.38
CA GLN A 19 19.92 16.91 10.32
C GLN A 19 20.17 17.51 11.69
N GLU A 20 20.36 18.84 11.77
CA GLU A 20 20.62 19.56 13.02
C GLU A 20 19.43 19.49 13.99
N TYR A 21 18.21 19.32 13.48
CA TYR A 21 17.02 19.15 14.31
C TYR A 21 16.71 17.69 14.64
N LYS A 22 17.54 16.73 14.22
CA LYS A 22 17.32 15.31 14.49
C LYS A 22 17.24 15.07 15.98
N ARG A 23 16.17 14.38 16.40
CA ARG A 23 16.03 13.85 17.75
C ARG A 23 15.84 12.35 17.69
N GLU A 24 16.46 11.64 18.61
CA GLU A 24 16.19 10.21 18.76
C GLU A 24 14.80 10.01 19.35
N PHE A 25 14.07 9.04 18.80
CA PHE A 25 12.80 8.63 19.38
C PHE A 25 13.08 7.75 20.60
N PRO A 26 12.42 7.99 21.75
CA PRO A 26 12.38 7.01 22.82
C PRO A 26 11.91 5.66 22.26
N PRO A 27 12.47 4.51 22.71
CA PRO A 27 12.16 3.20 22.14
C PRO A 27 10.65 2.89 22.02
N GLU A 28 9.87 3.33 23.00
CA GLU A 28 8.41 3.12 23.05
C GLU A 28 7.62 4.04 22.09
N LEU A 29 8.23 5.15 21.68
CA LEU A 29 7.62 6.18 20.83
C LEU A 29 8.17 6.17 19.40
N ALA A 30 9.09 5.24 19.09
CA ALA A 30 9.61 5.06 17.76
C ALA A 30 8.48 4.79 16.75
N PRO A 31 8.62 5.28 15.50
CA PRO A 31 7.69 4.95 14.42
C PRO A 31 7.50 3.43 14.28
N PRO A 32 6.31 2.97 13.86
CA PRO A 32 6.10 1.58 13.49
C PRO A 32 7.08 1.11 12.40
N ILE A 33 7.31 -0.20 12.29
CA ILE A 33 8.32 -0.77 11.36
C ILE A 33 8.06 -0.43 9.88
N HIS A 34 6.80 -0.29 9.47
CA HIS A 34 6.42 0.10 8.10
C HIS A 34 6.58 1.60 7.82
N MET A 35 6.99 2.40 8.81
CA MET A 35 7.14 3.85 8.70
C MET A 35 8.63 4.20 8.75
N PRO A 36 9.31 4.23 7.59
CA PRO A 36 10.75 4.45 7.55
C PRO A 36 11.14 5.84 8.04
N ILE A 37 12.35 5.95 8.59
CA ILE A 37 12.98 7.22 8.93
C ILE A 37 13.98 7.58 7.83
N ALA A 38 13.78 8.72 7.18
CA ALA A 38 14.64 9.24 6.12
C ALA A 38 15.32 10.55 6.55
N TYR A 39 16.31 10.98 5.76
CA TYR A 39 17.12 12.16 6.02
C TYR A 39 17.32 12.99 4.76
N GLY A 40 17.57 14.28 4.93
CA GLY A 40 17.79 15.21 3.83
C GLY A 40 16.50 15.92 3.37
N PRO A 41 16.62 16.89 2.44
CA PRO A 41 15.50 17.74 2.03
C PRO A 41 14.35 16.93 1.42
N ILE A 42 13.16 17.53 1.42
CA ILE A 42 12.01 16.97 0.71
C ILE A 42 12.21 17.27 -0.77
N GLU A 43 12.44 16.22 -1.56
CA GLU A 43 12.40 16.33 -3.01
C GLU A 43 10.93 16.34 -3.42
N THR A 44 10.47 17.45 -4.00
CA THR A 44 9.21 17.41 -4.73
C THR A 44 9.44 16.56 -5.98
N PRO A 45 8.57 15.58 -6.28
CA PRO A 45 8.68 14.87 -7.54
C PRO A 45 8.61 15.92 -8.64
N LYS A 46 9.72 16.09 -9.39
CA LYS A 46 9.69 16.80 -10.67
C LYS A 46 8.58 16.12 -11.45
N ASN A 47 7.57 16.86 -11.89
CA ASN A 47 6.44 16.32 -12.67
C ASN A 47 6.99 15.35 -13.73
N PHE A 48 6.95 14.06 -13.43
CA PHE A 48 7.29 13.05 -14.40
C PHE A 48 6.04 12.92 -15.24
N ASN A 49 5.94 13.77 -16.27
CA ASN A 49 5.22 13.45 -17.50
C ASN A 49 5.92 12.27 -18.22
N SER A 50 6.35 11.26 -17.47
CA SER A 50 6.67 9.98 -18.06
C SER A 50 5.31 9.40 -18.41
N PRO A 51 4.99 9.22 -19.70
CA PRO A 51 3.77 8.53 -20.06
C PRO A 51 3.87 7.17 -19.39
N PHE A 52 2.99 6.93 -18.41
CA PHE A 52 2.72 5.59 -17.96
C PHE A 52 2.35 4.83 -19.22
N VAL A 53 3.23 3.96 -19.67
CA VAL A 53 2.91 3.00 -20.71
C VAL A 53 2.24 1.87 -19.95
N PRO A 54 0.89 1.81 -19.90
CA PRO A 54 0.24 0.62 -19.39
C PRO A 54 0.84 -0.57 -20.14
N PRO A 55 1.19 -1.67 -19.45
CA PRO A 55 1.48 -2.91 -20.16
C PRO A 55 0.33 -3.15 -21.15
N PRO A 56 0.62 -3.62 -22.39
CA PRO A 56 -0.39 -3.74 -23.43
C PRO A 56 -1.60 -4.44 -22.84
N LEU A 57 -2.73 -3.72 -22.83
CA LEU A 57 -4.00 -4.19 -22.29
C LEU A 57 -4.34 -5.46 -23.07
N MET A 58 -4.11 -6.62 -22.45
CA MET A 58 -4.74 -7.85 -22.94
C MET A 58 -6.22 -7.64 -22.67
N ALA A 59 -7.05 -7.77 -23.70
CA ALA A 59 -8.44 -7.33 -23.77
C ALA A 59 -9.42 -7.97 -22.76
N ASP A 60 -8.93 -8.74 -21.77
CA ASP A 60 -9.73 -9.56 -20.85
C ASP A 60 -9.30 -9.44 -19.38
N HIS A 61 -8.73 -8.31 -18.94
CA HIS A 61 -8.40 -8.16 -17.52
C HIS A 61 -9.67 -7.92 -16.68
N LEU A 62 -10.16 -8.99 -16.05
CA LEU A 62 -11.18 -8.92 -15.00
C LEU A 62 -10.49 -8.81 -13.63
N CYS A 63 -11.06 -8.02 -12.72
CA CYS A 63 -10.64 -8.04 -11.33
C CYS A 63 -10.89 -9.42 -10.72
N GLN A 64 -9.85 -10.03 -10.15
CA GLN A 64 -9.90 -11.41 -9.65
C GLN A 64 -10.71 -11.58 -8.35
N LEU A 65 -11.23 -10.50 -7.79
CA LEU A 65 -12.06 -10.51 -6.58
C LEU A 65 -13.55 -10.27 -6.87
N CYS A 66 -13.89 -9.44 -7.86
CA CYS A 66 -15.29 -9.15 -8.20
C CYS A 66 -15.70 -9.65 -9.59
N LEU A 67 -14.75 -10.16 -10.38
CA LEU A 67 -14.92 -10.67 -11.75
C LEU A 67 -15.51 -9.66 -12.73
N LYS A 68 -15.42 -8.37 -12.42
CA LYS A 68 -15.84 -7.27 -13.31
C LYS A 68 -14.65 -6.71 -14.08
N PRO A 69 -14.87 -6.22 -15.32
CA PRO A 69 -13.83 -5.54 -16.09
C PRO A 69 -13.41 -4.23 -15.42
N PHE A 70 -12.20 -3.78 -15.72
CA PHE A 70 -11.76 -2.42 -15.42
C PHE A 70 -12.42 -1.48 -16.44
N ASP A 71 -12.98 -0.37 -15.97
CA ASP A 71 -13.63 0.61 -16.84
C ASP A 71 -12.56 1.40 -17.63
N GLU A 72 -12.63 1.33 -18.95
CA GLU A 72 -11.75 2.06 -19.87
C GLU A 72 -12.24 3.49 -20.14
N SER A 73 -13.49 3.82 -19.75
CA SER A 73 -14.17 5.05 -20.17
C SER A 73 -14.05 6.23 -19.19
N SER A 74 -13.53 5.98 -18.00
CA SER A 74 -13.27 6.99 -16.99
C SER A 74 -11.76 7.16 -16.81
N ASP A 75 -11.28 8.35 -16.43
CA ASP A 75 -9.89 8.67 -16.04
C ASP A 75 -9.43 7.88 -14.79
N VAL A 76 -9.86 6.62 -14.65
CA VAL A 76 -9.87 5.76 -13.47
C VAL A 76 -9.13 4.45 -13.76
N THR A 77 -8.49 4.34 -14.93
CA THR A 77 -7.41 3.37 -15.22
C THR A 77 -6.30 3.37 -14.14
N TYR A 78 -6.27 4.36 -13.26
CA TYR A 78 -5.42 4.46 -12.05
C TYR A 78 -5.89 3.64 -10.84
N LEU A 79 -6.96 2.82 -10.95
CA LEU A 79 -7.49 2.00 -9.85
C LEU A 79 -7.25 0.49 -10.00
N SER A 80 -6.40 0.05 -10.93
CA SER A 80 -5.94 -1.35 -10.97
C SER A 80 -4.66 -1.51 -10.14
N LEU A 81 -4.61 -2.56 -9.33
CA LEU A 81 -3.42 -3.01 -8.63
C LEU A 81 -3.00 -4.35 -9.18
N HIS A 82 -1.69 -4.48 -9.41
CA HIS A 82 -1.08 -5.72 -9.85
C HIS A 82 -0.27 -6.35 -8.72
N CYS A 83 -0.20 -7.68 -8.71
CA CYS A 83 0.69 -8.41 -7.83
C CYS A 83 2.14 -7.90 -8.01
N PRO A 84 2.88 -7.64 -6.91
CA PRO A 84 4.29 -7.23 -6.99
C PRO A 84 5.17 -8.21 -7.78
N LEU A 85 4.86 -9.50 -7.70
CA LEU A 85 5.53 -10.57 -8.47
C LEU A 85 4.92 -10.79 -9.87
N ARG A 86 4.01 -9.90 -10.31
CA ARG A 86 3.33 -9.93 -11.61
C ARG A 86 2.74 -11.29 -11.98
N CYS A 87 2.16 -12.01 -11.01
CA CYS A 87 1.49 -13.28 -11.32
C CYS A 87 0.26 -13.05 -12.22
N PRO A 88 -0.08 -13.99 -13.12
CA PRO A 88 -1.13 -13.78 -14.13
C PRO A 88 -2.52 -13.44 -13.56
N LEU A 89 -2.85 -14.03 -12.40
CA LEU A 89 -4.12 -13.83 -11.69
C LEU A 89 -4.01 -12.74 -10.61
N GLY A 90 -2.99 -11.90 -10.67
CA GLY A 90 -2.71 -10.88 -9.66
C GLY A 90 -3.23 -9.51 -10.05
N VAL A 91 -4.51 -9.37 -10.39
CA VAL A 91 -5.05 -8.09 -10.89
C VAL A 91 -6.37 -7.76 -10.20
N TRP A 92 -6.45 -6.59 -9.56
CA TRP A 92 -7.60 -6.22 -8.74
C TRP A 92 -7.94 -4.74 -8.81
N HIS A 93 -9.20 -4.38 -8.58
CA HIS A 93 -9.53 -3.01 -8.22
C HIS A 93 -8.92 -2.69 -6.85
N VAL A 94 -8.39 -1.47 -6.67
CA VAL A 94 -7.89 -0.97 -5.39
C VAL A 94 -8.91 -1.22 -4.26
N VAL A 95 -10.18 -0.87 -4.48
CA VAL A 95 -11.24 -1.04 -3.47
C VAL A 95 -11.54 -2.51 -3.17
N CYS A 96 -11.51 -3.38 -4.19
CA CYS A 96 -11.75 -4.80 -3.99
C CYS A 96 -10.65 -5.44 -3.15
N LEU A 97 -9.38 -5.17 -3.49
CA LEU A 97 -8.25 -5.69 -2.72
C LEU A 97 -8.24 -5.10 -1.30
N ALA A 98 -8.55 -3.81 -1.15
CA ALA A 98 -8.63 -3.19 0.16
C ALA A 98 -9.66 -3.86 1.07
N ARG A 99 -10.88 -4.06 0.57
CA ARG A 99 -11.94 -4.77 1.31
C ARG A 99 -11.57 -6.21 1.63
N HIS A 100 -10.93 -6.90 0.69
CA HIS A 100 -10.47 -8.26 0.93
C HIS A 100 -9.49 -8.31 2.11
N LEU A 101 -8.45 -7.47 2.08
CA LEU A 101 -7.41 -7.42 3.11
C LEU A 101 -7.90 -6.88 4.46
N THR A 102 -8.97 -6.07 4.49
CA THR A 102 -9.54 -5.58 5.76
C THR A 102 -10.69 -6.42 6.30
N SER A 103 -11.16 -7.43 5.56
CA SER A 103 -12.17 -8.38 6.03
C SER A 103 -11.61 -9.28 7.12
N ASP A 104 -12.47 -9.69 8.07
CA ASP A 104 -12.06 -10.57 9.17
C ASP A 104 -11.51 -11.92 8.70
N ALA A 105 -11.93 -12.39 7.52
CA ALA A 105 -11.48 -13.65 6.92
C ALA A 105 -10.04 -13.62 6.37
N ALA A 106 -9.50 -12.44 6.04
CA ALA A 106 -8.15 -12.31 5.46
C ALA A 106 -7.04 -12.07 6.50
N LYS A 107 -7.39 -11.90 7.78
CA LYS A 107 -6.43 -11.65 8.86
C LYS A 107 -5.68 -12.95 9.19
N ARG A 108 -4.48 -13.15 8.60
CA ARG A 108 -3.56 -14.21 9.05
C ARG A 108 -3.05 -13.91 10.48
N PRO A 109 -2.76 -14.92 11.30
CA PRO A 109 -2.30 -14.77 12.69
C PRO A 109 -0.85 -14.25 12.85
N LEU A 110 -0.23 -13.70 11.80
CA LEU A 110 1.19 -13.32 11.81
C LEU A 110 1.48 -11.99 12.50
N SER A 111 0.48 -11.33 13.09
CA SER A 111 0.70 -10.23 14.04
C SER A 111 0.83 -10.78 15.47
N THR A 112 1.97 -11.39 15.78
CA THR A 112 2.40 -11.69 17.16
C THR A 112 2.77 -10.41 17.91
N ILE A 113 1.83 -9.47 18.00
CA ILE A 113 1.84 -8.39 18.99
C ILE A 113 0.50 -8.49 19.69
N ARG A 114 0.52 -9.22 20.82
CA ARG A 114 -0.48 -9.30 21.89
C ARG A 114 -1.95 -9.22 21.44
N ALA A 115 -2.58 -10.39 21.40
CA ALA A 115 -4.02 -10.53 21.28
C ALA A 115 -4.74 -9.74 22.38
N GLU A 116 -5.28 -8.58 22.05
CA GLU A 116 -6.27 -7.88 22.87
C GLU A 116 -7.31 -7.17 21.98
N GLU A 117 -8.57 -7.44 22.31
CA GLU A 117 -9.83 -6.91 21.75
C GLU A 117 -10.25 -7.37 20.33
N PRO A 118 -11.57 -7.60 20.09
CA PRO A 118 -12.10 -7.83 18.75
C PRO A 118 -11.67 -6.68 17.86
N SER A 119 -10.92 -7.02 16.80
CA SER A 119 -10.32 -6.02 15.92
C SER A 119 -11.41 -5.16 15.29
N LYS A 120 -11.52 -3.90 15.70
CA LYS A 120 -12.44 -2.91 15.11
C LYS A 120 -12.30 -2.92 13.58
N PRO A 121 -13.40 -2.69 12.84
CA PRO A 121 -13.36 -2.66 11.38
C PRO A 121 -12.33 -1.63 10.92
N GLN A 122 -11.50 -2.07 9.98
CA GLN A 122 -10.30 -1.37 9.57
C GLN A 122 -10.51 -0.83 8.16
N LEU A 123 -10.33 0.48 7.94
CA LEU A 123 -10.65 1.09 6.65
C LEU A 123 -9.58 0.87 5.57
N LEU A 124 -8.30 0.95 5.94
CA LEU A 124 -7.15 0.89 5.02
C LEU A 124 -6.29 -0.32 5.30
N PRO A 125 -5.96 -1.23 4.38
CA PRO A 125 -4.99 -2.29 4.65
C PRO A 125 -3.63 -1.70 5.06
N LEU A 126 -2.85 -2.47 5.81
CA LEU A 126 -1.46 -2.10 6.13
C LEU A 126 -0.49 -2.94 5.30
N ASP A 127 -0.70 -4.23 5.34
CA ASP A 127 0.03 -5.27 4.64
C ASP A 127 -0.98 -6.27 4.03
N GLY A 128 -0.46 -7.12 3.16
CA GLY A 128 -1.25 -8.14 2.52
C GLY A 128 -0.40 -9.15 1.78
N ILE A 129 -1.07 -10.24 1.39
CA ILE A 129 -0.50 -11.28 0.54
C ILE A 129 -1.40 -11.37 -0.68
N CYS A 130 -0.81 -11.56 -1.85
CA CYS A 130 -1.54 -11.73 -3.09
C CYS A 130 -2.56 -12.88 -2.94
N PRO A 131 -3.88 -12.62 -3.06
CA PRO A 131 -4.89 -13.66 -2.90
C PRO A 131 -4.85 -14.75 -3.98
N ALA A 132 -4.14 -14.52 -5.08
CA ALA A 132 -4.11 -15.43 -6.22
C ALA A 132 -2.89 -16.36 -6.22
N CYS A 133 -1.70 -15.85 -5.91
CA CYS A 133 -0.48 -16.65 -5.91
C CYS A 133 0.01 -17.03 -4.51
N GLU A 134 -0.49 -16.37 -3.47
CA GLU A 134 -0.15 -16.57 -2.04
C GLU A 134 1.34 -16.45 -1.67
N ARG A 135 2.19 -16.09 -2.64
CA ARG A 135 3.66 -15.96 -2.49
C ARG A 135 4.13 -14.52 -2.38
N ALA A 136 3.38 -13.57 -2.92
CA ALA A 136 3.78 -12.17 -2.93
C ALA A 136 3.23 -11.49 -1.67
N GLU A 137 4.12 -11.16 -0.74
CA GLU A 137 3.82 -10.30 0.41
C GLU A 137 4.11 -8.84 0.06
N PHE A 138 3.35 -7.91 0.60
CA PHE A 138 3.55 -6.49 0.34
C PHE A 138 2.99 -5.61 1.45
N LEU A 139 3.58 -4.41 1.58
CA LEU A 139 2.96 -3.30 2.28
C LEU A 139 1.98 -2.58 1.34
N TRP A 140 0.79 -2.27 1.84
CA TRP A 140 -0.24 -1.57 1.08
C TRP A 140 0.23 -0.23 0.50
N PRO A 141 0.96 0.63 1.26
CA PRO A 141 1.49 1.87 0.71
C PRO A 141 2.51 1.68 -0.41
N GLU A 142 3.39 0.69 -0.29
CA GLU A 142 4.41 0.40 -1.30
C GLU A 142 3.78 -0.16 -2.57
N LEU A 143 2.75 -1.00 -2.41
CA LEU A 143 1.96 -1.48 -3.53
C LEU A 143 1.33 -0.29 -4.28
N LEU A 144 0.65 0.62 -3.59
CA LEU A 144 0.06 1.81 -4.22
C LEU A 144 1.12 2.67 -4.93
N ALA A 145 2.25 2.96 -4.28
CA ALA A 145 3.32 3.78 -4.85
C ALA A 145 3.94 3.13 -6.09
N SER A 146 4.10 1.80 -6.12
CA SER A 146 4.68 1.08 -7.25
C SER A 146 3.79 1.07 -8.51
N GLN A 147 2.48 1.27 -8.33
CA GLN A 147 1.49 1.20 -9.41
C GLN A 147 1.05 2.58 -9.91
N GLN A 148 1.40 3.66 -9.20
CA GLN A 148 1.09 5.03 -9.61
C GLN A 148 2.32 5.76 -10.20
N PRO A 149 2.23 6.33 -11.40
CA PRO A 149 3.32 7.15 -11.94
C PRO A 149 3.52 8.40 -11.08
N GLY A 150 4.71 8.54 -10.49
CA GLY A 150 5.18 9.80 -9.90
C GLY A 150 5.08 9.97 -8.38
N THR A 151 4.86 8.92 -7.59
CA THR A 151 4.83 9.06 -6.12
C THR A 151 6.17 8.73 -5.46
N PHE A 152 6.81 9.80 -4.93
CA PHE A 152 7.90 9.90 -3.96
C PHE A 152 8.90 8.73 -3.84
N LYS A 153 10.13 8.97 -4.31
CA LYS A 153 11.34 8.25 -3.87
C LYS A 153 11.97 8.95 -2.66
#